data_AF-A0A7Z0PFL0-F1
#
_entry.id   AF-A0A7Z0PFL0-F1
#
_cell.length_a   1.000
_cell.length_b   1.000
_cell.length_c   1.000
_cell.angle_alpha   90.00
_cell.angle_beta   90.00
_cell.angle_gamma   90.00
#
_symmetry.space_group_name_H-M   'P 1'
#
loop_
_entity.id
_entity.type
_entity.pdbx_description
1 polymer ?
#
loop_
_entity_poly.entity_id
_entity_poly.type
_entity_poly.pdbx_seq_one_letter_code
_entity_poly.pdbx_strand_id
1 'polypeptide(L)'
;MKSKIRIYYDSLTGNVERFIRKLKGKDELEFVKISSKTVLEKEGHLVTFTTGFGNIPKTTLEFLKNNDNYLKIKTVCSSGNMNWGSNFAKAGSLIQNQFNIKYIYRFELSGTLNDVEEYLNRIKIFESEGVKIDEVDLFK
;
A
#
# COMPACT_ATOMS: atom_id res chain seq x y z
N MET A 1 0.40 -19.96 16.78
CA MET A 1 -0.55 -19.06 16.10
C MET A 1 0.13 -18.55 14.83
N LYS A 2 -0.53 -18.56 13.66
CA LYS A 2 0.01 -17.90 12.46
C LYS A 2 0.12 -16.40 12.73
N SER A 3 1.24 -15.79 12.35
CA SER A 3 1.40 -14.33 12.43
C SER A 3 0.39 -13.66 11.49
N LYS A 4 -0.24 -12.58 11.95
CA LYS A 4 -1.15 -11.79 11.12
C LYS A 4 -0.36 -10.96 10.11
N ILE A 5 -0.88 -10.85 8.89
CA ILE A 5 -0.37 -9.95 7.87
C ILE A 5 -0.74 -8.52 8.28
N ARG A 6 0.26 -7.65 8.42
CA ARG A 6 0.04 -6.27 8.85
C ARG A 6 -0.03 -5.32 7.65
N ILE A 7 -1.07 -4.50 7.64
CA ILE A 7 -1.33 -3.48 6.62
C ILE A 7 -1.29 -2.11 7.31
N TYR A 8 -0.25 -1.36 6.98
CA TYR A 8 -0.11 0.06 7.28
C TYR A 8 -0.85 0.87 6.23
N TYR A 9 -1.56 1.92 6.63
CA TYR A 9 -2.26 2.74 5.65
C TYR A 9 -2.31 4.22 5.99
N ASP A 10 -2.30 5.04 4.94
CA ASP A 10 -2.44 6.49 5.00
C ASP A 10 -3.70 6.94 4.26
N SER A 11 -4.39 7.94 4.78
CA SER A 11 -5.65 8.42 4.20
C SER A 11 -5.94 9.85 4.62
N LEU A 12 -6.02 10.76 3.64
CA LEU A 12 -6.42 12.14 3.87
C LEU A 12 -7.94 12.35 3.82
N THR A 13 -8.58 12.03 2.68
CA THR A 13 -10.02 12.29 2.44
C THR A 13 -10.92 11.07 2.69
N GLY A 14 -10.37 10.00 3.28
CA GLY A 14 -11.12 8.81 3.68
C GLY A 14 -11.29 7.75 2.59
N ASN A 15 -10.78 7.96 1.37
CA ASN A 15 -10.82 6.96 0.28
C ASN A 15 -10.11 5.65 0.66
N VAL A 16 -8.84 5.75 1.06
CA VAL A 16 -8.07 4.58 1.52
C VAL A 16 -8.67 3.99 2.79
N GLU A 17 -9.13 4.82 3.74
CA GLU A 17 -9.86 4.34 4.93
C GLU A 17 -11.07 3.46 4.55
N ARG A 18 -11.87 3.87 3.56
CA ARG A 18 -13.01 3.09 3.06
C ARG A 18 -12.59 1.81 2.36
N PHE A 19 -11.48 1.83 1.61
CA PHE A 19 -10.89 0.61 1.04
C PHE A 19 -10.48 -0.38 2.14
N ILE A 20 -9.77 0.10 3.16
CA ILE A 20 -9.36 -0.71 4.32
C ILE A 20 -10.56 -1.28 5.07
N ARG A 21 -11.66 -0.53 5.21
CA ARG A 21 -12.90 -1.05 5.84
C ARG A 21 -13.50 -2.25 5.11
N LYS A 22 -13.35 -2.36 3.78
CA LYS A 22 -13.80 -3.53 3.00
C LYS A 22 -12.89 -4.76 3.19
N LEU A 23 -11.64 -4.55 3.63
CA LEU A 23 -10.72 -5.63 3.99
C LEU A 23 -10.97 -6.18 5.42
N LYS A 24 -11.61 -5.40 6.29
CA LYS A 24 -11.93 -5.81 7.68
C LYS A 24 -12.89 -7.01 7.69
N GLY A 25 -12.80 -7.83 8.74
CA GLY A 25 -13.55 -9.08 8.88
C GLY A 25 -12.76 -10.33 8.46
N LYS A 26 -11.48 -10.18 8.11
CA LYS A 26 -10.56 -11.29 7.86
C LYS A 26 -9.59 -11.41 9.04
N ASP A 27 -9.67 -12.50 9.79
CA ASP A 27 -8.92 -12.69 11.05
C ASP A 27 -7.39 -12.66 10.88
N GLU A 28 -6.92 -12.91 9.65
CA GLU A 28 -5.51 -12.95 9.25
C GLU A 28 -4.88 -11.57 9.07
N LEU A 29 -5.66 -10.48 9.07
CA LEU A 29 -5.18 -9.13 8.79
C LEU A 29 -5.17 -8.25 10.05
N GLU A 30 -4.16 -7.40 10.16
CA GLU A 30 -4.07 -6.34 11.16
C GLU A 30 -3.86 -5.00 10.45
N PHE A 31 -4.62 -3.97 10.82
CA PHE A 31 -4.60 -2.67 10.16
C PHE A 31 -4.08 -1.59 11.09
N VAL A 32 -3.09 -0.81 10.64
CA VAL A 32 -2.52 0.30 11.39
C VAL A 32 -2.57 1.56 10.54
N LYS A 33 -3.33 2.55 11.00
CA LYS A 33 -3.32 3.88 10.38
C LYS A 33 -2.01 4.57 10.74
N ILE A 34 -1.25 5.00 9.75
CA ILE A 34 0.02 5.66 10.00
C ILE A 34 -0.16 7.16 10.26
N SER A 35 0.84 7.72 10.91
CA SER A 35 1.14 9.15 10.96
C SER A 35 2.63 9.32 10.63
N SER A 36 3.09 10.55 10.41
CA SER A 36 4.52 10.81 10.20
C SER A 36 5.41 10.40 11.39
N LYS A 37 4.81 10.27 12.60
CA LYS A 37 5.50 9.86 13.83
C LYS A 37 5.43 8.35 14.11
N THR A 38 4.67 7.59 13.32
CA THR A 38 4.54 6.14 13.53
C THR A 38 5.90 5.47 13.36
N VAL A 39 6.25 4.56 14.26
CA VAL A 39 7.47 3.75 14.22
C VAL A 39 7.08 2.29 14.09
N LEU A 40 7.67 1.57 13.14
CA LEU A 40 7.34 0.18 12.88
C LEU A 40 8.16 -0.75 13.76
N GLU A 41 7.48 -1.63 14.49
CA GLU A 41 8.10 -2.74 15.22
C GLU A 41 8.15 -4.03 14.39
N LYS A 42 7.21 -4.18 13.45
CA LYS A 42 7.00 -5.40 12.67
C LYS A 42 6.90 -5.05 11.19
N GLU A 43 7.23 -6.02 10.35
CA GLU A 43 7.10 -5.87 8.91
C GLU A 43 5.62 -5.84 8.48
N GLY A 44 5.36 -5.24 7.32
CA GLY A 44 4.02 -5.22 6.75
C GLY A 44 3.96 -4.59 5.35
N HIS A 45 2.74 -4.29 4.92
CA HIS A 45 2.42 -3.76 3.60
C HIS A 45 1.82 -2.37 3.73
N LEU A 46 2.14 -1.46 2.81
CA LEU A 46 1.65 -0.08 2.83
C LEU A 46 0.53 0.13 1.81
N VAL A 47 -0.60 0.69 2.23
CA VAL A 47 -1.62 1.28 1.34
C VAL A 47 -1.61 2.79 1.51
N THR A 48 -1.28 3.52 0.45
CA THR A 48 -1.29 4.98 0.46
C THR A 48 -2.18 5.54 -0.64
N PHE A 49 -2.15 6.86 -0.82
CA PHE A 49 -2.83 7.58 -1.88
C PHE A 49 -1.83 8.43 -2.66
N THR A 50 -2.27 9.03 -3.75
CA THR A 50 -1.49 9.99 -4.53
C THR A 50 -2.01 11.41 -4.28
N THR A 51 -1.12 12.39 -4.16
CA THR A 51 -1.48 13.81 -3.96
C THR A 51 -0.89 14.72 -5.04
N GLY A 52 -1.44 15.92 -5.21
CA GLY A 52 -0.98 16.89 -6.22
C GLY A 52 -0.88 16.28 -7.63
N PHE A 53 0.19 16.60 -8.35
CA PHE A 53 0.46 16.12 -9.71
C PHE A 53 1.17 14.75 -9.74
N GLY A 54 0.71 13.81 -8.92
CA GLY A 54 1.29 12.47 -8.87
C GLY A 54 2.35 12.26 -7.78
N ASN A 55 2.33 13.07 -6.72
CA ASN A 55 3.31 13.06 -5.64
C ASN A 55 2.98 12.03 -4.55
N ILE A 56 4.01 11.57 -3.84
CA ILE A 56 3.88 10.85 -2.57
C ILE A 56 3.29 11.81 -1.52
N PRO A 57 2.25 11.41 -0.75
CA PRO A 57 1.75 12.23 0.35
C PRO A 57 2.84 12.56 1.35
N LYS A 58 2.89 13.81 1.84
CA LYS A 58 3.90 14.25 2.81
C LYS A 58 3.94 13.35 4.05
N THR A 59 2.78 12.96 4.55
CA THR A 59 2.61 12.03 5.68
C THR A 59 3.24 10.67 5.42
N THR A 60 2.98 10.08 4.25
CA THR A 60 3.59 8.81 3.82
C THR A 60 5.10 8.93 3.64
N LEU A 61 5.57 10.01 3.01
CA LEU A 61 6.99 10.22 2.76
C LEU A 61 7.79 10.39 4.06
N GLU A 62 7.28 11.18 5.00
CA GLU A 62 7.88 11.35 6.32
C GLU A 62 7.85 10.04 7.11
N PHE A 63 6.73 9.32 7.09
CA PHE A 63 6.60 8.01 7.73
C PHE A 63 7.65 7.02 7.21
N LEU A 64 7.84 6.91 5.90
CA LEU A 64 8.80 5.96 5.30
C LEU A 64 10.25 6.28 5.72
N LYS A 65 10.62 7.56 5.76
CA LYS A 65 11.96 8.00 6.16
C LYS A 65 12.22 7.90 7.67
N ASN A 66 11.18 8.09 8.48
CA ASN A 66 11.33 8.10 9.93
C ASN A 66 11.73 6.72 10.46
N ASN A 67 12.77 6.65 11.30
CA ASN A 67 13.28 5.40 11.89
C ASN A 67 13.51 4.28 10.86
N ASP A 68 13.87 4.66 9.62
CA ASP A 68 14.06 3.73 8.51
C ASP A 68 12.90 2.74 8.33
N ASN A 69 11.66 3.20 8.59
CA ASN A 69 10.46 2.38 8.49
C ASN A 69 10.32 1.70 7.11
N TYR A 70 10.86 2.32 6.06
CA TYR A 70 10.89 1.75 4.72
C TYR A 70 11.52 0.35 4.67
N LEU A 71 12.50 0.03 5.54
CA LEU A 71 13.11 -1.30 5.64
C LEU A 71 12.14 -2.39 6.11
N LYS A 72 11.05 -2.00 6.78
CA LYS A 72 10.01 -2.91 7.29
C LYS A 72 8.76 -2.94 6.42
N ILE A 73 8.70 -2.13 5.36
CA ILE A 73 7.59 -2.16 4.39
C ILE A 73 7.98 -3.07 3.23
N LYS A 74 7.25 -4.17 3.07
CA LYS A 74 7.50 -5.20 2.06
C LYS A 74 6.95 -4.83 0.69
N THR A 75 5.75 -4.24 0.67
CA THR A 75 5.08 -3.81 -0.57
C THR A 75 4.33 -2.51 -0.38
N VAL A 76 4.06 -1.83 -1.50
CA VAL A 76 3.20 -0.65 -1.56
C VAL A 76 2.03 -0.87 -2.53
N CYS A 77 0.87 -0.34 -2.16
CA CYS A 77 -0.32 -0.18 -2.98
C CYS A 77 -0.77 1.28 -2.92
N SER A 78 -1.25 1.83 -4.05
CA SER A 78 -1.61 3.25 -4.13
C SER A 78 -3.02 3.48 -4.68
N SER A 79 -3.80 4.27 -3.95
CA SER A 79 -5.05 4.85 -4.43
C SER A 79 -4.78 6.08 -5.29
N GLY A 80 -5.56 6.25 -6.36
CA GLY A 80 -5.56 7.43 -7.21
C GLY A 80 -6.92 7.75 -7.80
N ASN A 81 -6.95 8.57 -8.84
CA ASN A 81 -8.12 8.81 -9.68
C ASN A 81 -7.66 8.76 -11.14
N MET A 82 -8.34 7.98 -11.98
CA MET A 82 -7.96 7.72 -13.37
C MET A 82 -8.02 8.97 -14.25
N ASN A 83 -8.80 9.99 -13.85
CA ASN A 83 -8.84 11.30 -14.53
C ASN A 83 -7.46 11.99 -14.56
N TRP A 84 -6.50 11.55 -13.74
CA TRP A 84 -5.12 12.05 -13.74
C TRP A 84 -4.21 11.39 -14.78
N GLY A 85 -4.72 10.48 -15.62
CA GLY A 85 -3.98 9.86 -16.71
C GLY A 85 -2.68 9.21 -16.25
N SER A 86 -1.54 9.66 -16.79
CA SER A 86 -0.20 9.15 -16.43
C SER A 86 0.17 9.37 -14.96
N ASN A 87 -0.56 10.22 -14.23
CA ASN A 87 -0.37 10.45 -12.80
C ASN A 87 -1.32 9.61 -11.91
N PHE A 88 -2.15 8.75 -12.50
CA PHE A 88 -3.00 7.82 -11.75
C PHE A 88 -2.17 6.93 -10.82
N ALA A 89 -2.41 7.08 -9.51
CA ALA A 89 -1.78 6.30 -8.45
C ALA A 89 -0.22 6.33 -8.49
N LYS A 90 0.36 7.42 -9.01
CA LYS A 90 1.80 7.54 -9.26
C LYS A 90 2.67 7.48 -8.00
N ALA A 91 2.11 7.75 -6.82
CA ALA A 91 2.86 7.63 -5.57
C ALA A 91 3.48 6.23 -5.38
N GLY A 92 2.80 5.17 -5.85
CA GLY A 92 3.32 3.80 -5.72
C GLY A 92 4.64 3.57 -6.48
N SER A 93 4.73 4.02 -7.73
CA SER A 93 5.96 3.87 -8.52
C SER A 93 7.09 4.76 -8.01
N LEU A 94 6.78 5.96 -7.51
CA LEU A 94 7.77 6.81 -6.85
C LEU A 94 8.32 6.16 -5.58
N ILE A 95 7.46 5.55 -4.75
CA ILE A 95 7.88 4.83 -3.55
C ILE A 95 8.76 3.65 -3.92
N GLN A 96 8.41 2.88 -4.96
CA GLN A 96 9.24 1.79 -5.44
C GLN A 96 10.63 2.27 -5.84
N ASN A 97 10.72 3.31 -6.67
CA ASN A 97 12.00 3.81 -7.17
C ASN A 97 12.86 4.43 -6.05
N GLN A 98 12.24 5.09 -5.07
CA GLN A 98 12.96 5.80 -4.01
C GLN A 98 13.39 4.88 -2.85
N PHE A 99 12.58 3.88 -2.50
CA PHE A 99 12.77 3.06 -1.29
C PHE A 99 12.97 1.57 -1.58
N ASN A 100 12.99 1.16 -2.85
CA ASN A 100 13.08 -0.24 -3.28
C ASN A 100 11.94 -1.13 -2.70
N ILE A 101 10.76 -0.55 -2.50
CA ILE A 101 9.57 -1.26 -2.01
C ILE A 101 8.75 -1.73 -3.21
N LYS A 102 8.38 -3.01 -3.28
CA LYS A 102 7.65 -3.57 -4.42
C LYS A 102 6.26 -2.94 -4.57
N TYR A 103 5.97 -2.32 -5.73
CA TYR A 103 4.65 -1.76 -6.03
C TYR A 103 3.73 -2.83 -6.62
N ILE A 104 2.82 -3.37 -5.80
CA ILE A 104 2.07 -4.57 -6.17
C ILE A 104 0.70 -4.28 -6.78
N TYR A 105 0.09 -3.13 -6.48
CA TYR A 105 -1.28 -2.87 -6.92
C TYR A 105 -1.67 -1.38 -6.85
N ARG A 106 -2.69 -1.01 -7.61
CA ARG A 106 -3.24 0.35 -7.63
C ARG A 106 -4.74 0.31 -7.89
N PHE A 107 -5.48 1.25 -7.29
CA PHE A 107 -6.93 1.29 -7.43
C PHE A 107 -7.46 2.73 -7.45
N GLU A 108 -8.69 2.91 -7.92
CA GLU A 108 -9.33 4.22 -7.98
C GLU A 108 -10.15 4.53 -6.71
N LEU A 109 -10.00 5.75 -6.19
CA LEU A 109 -10.75 6.30 -5.06
C LEU A 109 -10.78 5.33 -3.88
N SER A 110 -11.97 4.81 -3.52
CA SER A 110 -12.16 3.89 -2.39
C SER A 110 -12.07 2.41 -2.78
N GLY A 111 -11.69 2.12 -4.02
CA GLY A 111 -11.69 0.80 -4.65
C GLY A 111 -13.10 0.19 -4.78
N THR A 112 -13.20 -0.83 -5.62
CA THR A 112 -14.33 -1.75 -5.75
C THR A 112 -14.13 -2.96 -4.84
N LEU A 113 -15.07 -3.92 -4.86
CA LEU A 113 -14.83 -5.23 -4.21
C LEU A 113 -13.78 -6.05 -4.96
N ASN A 114 -13.72 -5.93 -6.29
CA ASN A 114 -12.70 -6.59 -7.11
C ASN A 114 -11.29 -6.07 -6.74
N ASP A 115 -11.14 -4.75 -6.53
CA ASP A 115 -9.85 -4.17 -6.09
C ASP A 115 -9.41 -4.74 -4.73
N VAL A 116 -10.36 -5.01 -3.84
CA VAL A 116 -10.12 -5.58 -2.51
C VAL A 116 -9.67 -7.03 -2.62
N GLU A 117 -10.33 -7.83 -3.45
CA GLU A 117 -9.98 -9.23 -3.71
C GLU A 117 -8.62 -9.35 -4.37
N GLU A 118 -8.36 -8.54 -5.40
CA GLU A 118 -7.10 -8.56 -6.14
C GLU A 118 -5.91 -8.13 -5.26
N TYR A 119 -6.06 -7.04 -4.49
CA TYR A 119 -5.03 -6.62 -3.54
C TYR A 119 -4.74 -7.70 -2.50
N LEU A 120 -5.77 -8.34 -1.96
CA LEU A 120 -5.62 -9.41 -0.96
C LEU A 120 -4.90 -10.63 -1.56
N ASN A 121 -5.28 -11.03 -2.77
CA ASN A 121 -4.65 -12.14 -3.48
C ASN A 121 -3.16 -11.87 -3.67
N ARG A 122 -2.80 -10.68 -4.16
CA ARG A 122 -1.39 -10.27 -4.37
C ARG A 122 -0.56 -10.28 -3.10
N ILE A 123 -1.11 -9.80 -1.99
CA ILE A 123 -0.41 -9.87 -0.70
C ILE A 123 -0.22 -11.31 -0.25
N LYS A 124 -1.24 -12.16 -0.38
CA LYS A 124 -1.14 -13.56 0.00
C LYS A 124 -0.08 -14.30 -0.82
N ILE A 125 -0.04 -14.07 -2.12
CA ILE A 125 1.00 -14.61 -3.02
C ILE A 125 2.38 -14.12 -2.59
N PHE A 126 2.53 -12.82 -2.33
CA PHE A 126 3.80 -12.24 -1.87
C PHE A 126 4.29 -12.90 -0.57
N GLU A 127 3.38 -13.12 0.39
CA GLU A 127 3.68 -13.74 1.68
C GLU A 127 3.98 -15.25 1.57
N SER A 128 3.39 -15.96 0.60
CA SER A 128 3.63 -17.39 0.40
C SER A 128 4.87 -17.70 -0.44
N GLU A 129 5.19 -16.88 -1.42
CA GLU A 129 6.22 -17.19 -2.43
C GLU A 129 7.57 -16.52 -2.18
N GLY A 130 7.65 -15.54 -1.28
CA GLY A 130 8.88 -14.89 -0.85
C GLY A 130 9.70 -14.31 -2.02
N VAL A 131 9.52 -13.02 -2.32
CA VAL A 131 10.35 -12.24 -3.28
C VAL A 131 10.34 -12.75 -4.74
N LYS A 132 9.73 -13.89 -5.07
CA LYS A 132 9.69 -14.43 -6.45
C LYS A 132 8.67 -13.77 -7.39
N ILE A 133 8.02 -12.68 -6.99
CA ILE A 133 7.25 -11.85 -7.93
C ILE A 133 8.21 -10.90 -8.66
N ASP A 134 9.14 -11.50 -9.39
CA ASP A 134 9.82 -10.84 -10.49
C ASP A 134 9.17 -11.44 -11.76
N GLU A 135 8.62 -10.58 -12.62
CA GLU A 135 8.09 -10.89 -13.97
C GLU A 135 6.61 -11.28 -14.17
N VAL A 136 5.70 -11.05 -13.21
CA VAL A 136 4.28 -10.95 -13.59
C VAL A 136 3.97 -9.48 -13.82
N ASP A 137 3.59 -9.13 -15.05
CA ASP A 137 3.22 -7.78 -15.46
C ASP A 137 2.11 -7.23 -14.54
N LEU A 138 2.50 -6.53 -13.46
CA LEU A 138 1.62 -6.21 -12.32
C LEU A 138 0.48 -5.26 -12.71
N PHE A 139 0.51 -4.69 -13.92
CA PHE A 139 -0.42 -3.66 -14.39
C PHE A 139 -0.82 -3.79 -15.88
N LYS A 140 -0.72 -4.98 -16.49
CA LYS A 140 -1.37 -5.23 -17.78
C LYS A 140 -2.88 -5.32 -17.63
#